data_AF-A0A7S4PVK4-F1
#
_entry.id   AF-A0A7S4PVK4-F1
#
_cell.length_a   1.000
_cell.length_b   1.000
_cell.length_c   1.000
_cell.angle_alpha   90.00
_cell.angle_beta   90.00
_cell.angle_gamma   90.00
#
_symmetry.space_group_name_H-M   'P 1'
#
loop_
_entity.id
_entity.type
_entity.pdbx_description
1 polymer ?
#
loop_
_entity_poly.entity_id
_entity_poly.type
_entity_poly.pdbx_seq_one_letter_code
_entity_poly.pdbx_strand_id
1 'polypeptide(L)'
;PPGNIKLTPQRGRLAPRGRPGDTKNVMVEFTSEIPCSVHEVVEVRMDGLSSLVPPTRNIKISGTCVDQALHLMLDGREIDSLDFGSLYHGQSKVMTVHIMNDGPTACS
;
A
#
# COMPACT_ATOMS: atom_id res chain seq x y z
N PRO A 1 7.51 -18.30 -3.14
CA PRO A 1 6.78 -17.33 -3.98
C PRO A 1 7.77 -16.39 -4.67
N PRO A 2 7.46 -15.84 -5.86
CA PRO A 2 8.43 -15.08 -6.66
C PRO A 2 8.72 -13.66 -6.14
N GLY A 3 8.15 -13.29 -4.98
CA GLY A 3 8.46 -12.05 -4.30
C GLY A 3 8.90 -12.28 -2.86
N ASN A 4 9.84 -11.47 -2.40
CA ASN A 4 10.38 -11.48 -1.04
C ASN A 4 9.85 -10.27 -0.26
N ILE A 5 9.32 -10.48 0.94
CA ILE A 5 8.99 -9.40 1.87
C ILE A 5 10.10 -9.28 2.90
N LYS A 6 10.61 -8.07 3.06
CA LYS A 6 11.58 -7.72 4.10
C LYS A 6 11.01 -6.63 5.00
N LEU A 7 11.06 -6.88 6.31
CA LEU A 7 10.62 -5.95 7.34
C LEU A 7 11.83 -5.31 8.02
N THR A 8 11.90 -3.99 8.06
CA THR A 8 13.00 -3.25 8.69
C THR A 8 12.47 -2.11 9.56
N PRO A 9 12.76 -2.09 10.88
CA PRO A 9 13.47 -3.10 11.65
C PRO A 9 12.57 -4.28 12.06
N GLN A 10 13.12 -5.50 12.13
CA GLN A 10 12.38 -6.70 12.60
C GLN A 10 12.12 -6.70 14.11
N ARG A 11 12.89 -5.93 14.88
CA ARG A 11 12.76 -5.81 16.34
C ARG A 11 13.08 -4.40 16.80
N GLY A 12 12.55 -4.02 17.95
CA GLY A 12 13.06 -2.90 18.72
C GLY A 12 12.07 -2.42 19.77
N ARG A 13 12.37 -1.29 20.39
CA ARG A 13 11.51 -0.66 21.40
C ARG A 13 10.66 0.44 20.76
N LEU A 14 9.42 0.59 21.23
CA LEU A 14 8.55 1.74 20.89
C LEU A 14 9.13 3.03 21.50
N ALA A 15 9.58 2.97 22.75
CA ALA A 15 10.29 4.04 23.45
C ALA A 15 11.13 3.46 24.61
N PRO A 16 12.01 4.24 25.26
CA PRO A 16 12.82 3.76 26.39
C PRO A 16 11.99 3.23 27.57
N ARG A 17 10.79 3.76 27.79
CA ARG A 17 9.87 3.34 28.87
C ARG A 17 8.50 2.86 28.39
N GLY A 18 8.12 3.11 27.13
CA GLY A 18 6.80 2.79 26.57
C GLY A 18 5.67 3.58 27.23
N ARG A 19 4.91 4.35 26.44
CA ARG A 19 3.73 5.11 26.89
C ARG A 19 2.57 4.91 25.92
N PRO A 20 1.32 5.05 26.39
CA PRO A 20 0.17 5.11 25.49
C PRO A 20 0.38 6.19 24.42
N GLY A 21 0.20 5.82 23.16
CA GLY A 21 0.40 6.72 22.01
C GLY A 21 1.78 6.67 21.37
N ASP A 22 2.75 5.94 21.94
CA ASP A 22 4.03 5.74 21.27
C ASP A 22 3.86 4.91 19.99
N THR A 23 4.44 5.40 18.90
CA THR A 23 4.37 4.76 17.58
C THR A 23 5.77 4.39 17.09
N LYS A 24 5.84 3.37 16.25
CA LYS A 24 7.05 3.01 15.54
C LYS A 24 6.72 2.58 14.12
N ASN A 25 7.40 3.21 13.17
CA ASN A 25 7.28 2.85 11.77
C ASN A 25 8.16 1.62 11.49
N VAL A 26 7.58 0.65 10.79
CA VAL A 26 8.28 -0.50 10.24
C VAL A 26 8.17 -0.39 8.73
N MET A 27 9.30 -0.35 8.05
CA MET A 27 9.35 -0.36 6.60
C MET A 27 9.13 -1.79 6.11
N VAL A 28 8.22 -1.94 5.15
CA VAL A 28 7.92 -3.19 4.46
C VAL A 28 8.43 -3.03 3.04
N GLU A 29 9.51 -3.74 2.71
CA GLU A 29 10.05 -3.80 1.35
C GLU A 29 9.53 -5.05 0.67
N PHE A 30 8.96 -4.88 -0.51
CA PHE A 30 8.54 -5.98 -1.37
C PHE A 30 9.38 -5.96 -2.64
N THR A 31 10.04 -7.07 -2.95
CA THR A 31 10.88 -7.20 -4.15
C THR A 31 10.44 -8.41 -4.93
N SER A 32 10.13 -8.23 -6.22
CA SER A 32 9.77 -9.30 -7.14
C SER A 32 10.40 -9.02 -8.51
N GLU A 33 10.90 -10.06 -9.17
CA GLU A 33 11.46 -9.97 -10.53
C GLU A 33 10.38 -10.15 -11.61
N ILE A 34 9.20 -10.64 -11.23
CA ILE A 34 8.06 -10.88 -12.12
C ILE A 34 6.77 -10.29 -11.52
N PRO A 35 5.77 -9.97 -12.35
CA PRO A 35 4.45 -9.58 -11.87
C PRO A 35 3.88 -10.66 -10.94
N CYS A 36 3.49 -10.27 -9.72
CA CYS A 36 2.85 -11.17 -8.79
C CYS A 36 2.03 -10.43 -7.75
N SER A 37 1.02 -11.11 -7.21
CA SER A 37 0.36 -10.68 -5.97
C SER A 37 0.99 -11.38 -4.79
N VAL A 38 1.18 -10.63 -3.72
CA VAL A 38 1.67 -11.13 -2.44
C VAL A 38 0.60 -10.92 -1.39
N HIS A 39 0.40 -11.97 -0.60
CA HIS A 39 -0.49 -12.00 0.55
C HIS A 39 0.26 -12.68 1.69
N GLU A 40 0.71 -11.90 2.65
CA GLU A 40 1.50 -12.38 3.78
C GLU A 40 0.86 -11.97 5.09
N VAL A 41 1.05 -12.80 6.12
CA VAL A 41 0.58 -12.52 7.47
C VAL A 41 1.80 -12.37 8.36
N VAL A 42 2.00 -11.17 8.88
CA VAL A 42 3.10 -10.85 9.79
C VAL A 42 2.60 -10.91 11.23
N GLU A 43 3.26 -11.72 12.04
CA GLU A 43 3.03 -11.74 13.49
C GLU A 43 3.84 -10.62 14.17
N VAL A 44 3.14 -9.71 14.84
CA VAL A 44 3.72 -8.72 15.73
C VAL A 44 3.57 -9.20 17.16
N ARG A 45 4.69 -9.33 17.88
CA ARG A 45 4.73 -9.73 19.28
C ARG A 45 5.15 -8.53 20.13
N MET A 46 4.37 -8.26 21.18
CA MET A 46 4.59 -7.14 22.08
C MET A 46 4.96 -7.66 23.47
N ASP A 47 6.25 -7.62 23.79
CA ASP A 47 6.76 -8.08 25.08
C ASP A 47 6.71 -6.95 26.13
N GLY A 48 6.26 -7.27 27.34
CA GLY A 48 6.36 -6.40 28.53
C GLY A 48 5.39 -5.21 28.64
N LEU A 49 4.59 -4.91 27.60
CA LEU A 49 3.62 -3.80 27.59
C LEU A 49 2.19 -4.19 27.22
N SER A 50 1.96 -5.44 26.78
CA SER A 50 0.64 -5.88 26.34
C SER A 50 -0.17 -6.48 27.49
N SER A 51 -1.23 -5.79 27.92
CA SER A 51 -2.29 -6.39 28.75
C SER A 51 -3.22 -7.30 27.94
N LEU A 52 -3.07 -7.31 26.61
CA LEU A 52 -3.88 -8.11 25.72
C LEU A 52 -3.39 -9.56 25.70
N VAL A 53 -4.32 -10.50 25.91
CA VAL A 53 -4.08 -11.95 25.80
C VAL A 53 -4.83 -12.46 24.56
N PRO A 54 -4.15 -13.04 23.56
CA PRO A 54 -2.70 -13.21 23.44
C PRO A 54 -1.95 -11.91 23.08
N PRO A 55 -0.65 -11.78 23.43
CA PRO A 55 0.17 -10.60 23.12
C PRO A 55 0.64 -10.54 21.65
N THR A 56 0.20 -11.50 20.83
CA THR A 56 0.51 -11.61 19.40
C THR A 56 -0.62 -11.01 18.58
N ARG A 57 -0.28 -10.22 17.57
CA ARG A 57 -1.22 -9.62 16.62
C ARG A 57 -0.79 -9.93 15.19
N ASN A 58 -1.74 -10.34 14.38
CA ASN A 58 -1.49 -10.66 12.97
C ASN A 58 -1.84 -9.43 12.13
N ILE A 59 -0.88 -8.99 11.32
CA ILE A 59 -1.05 -7.94 10.33
C ILE A 59 -1.04 -8.59 8.96
N LYS A 60 -2.14 -8.46 8.22
CA LYS A 60 -2.22 -8.91 6.84
C LYS A 60 -1.60 -7.85 5.94
N ILE A 61 -0.59 -8.25 5.18
CA ILE A 61 0.05 -7.42 4.16
C ILE A 61 -0.34 -7.99 2.81
N SER A 62 -0.91 -7.14 1.96
CA SER A 62 -1.20 -7.48 0.58
C SER A 62 -0.66 -6.41 -0.34
N GLY A 63 -0.05 -6.84 -1.44
CA GLY A 63 0.43 -5.96 -2.49
C GLY A 63 0.47 -6.69 -3.81
N THR A 64 0.35 -5.96 -4.90
CA THR A 64 0.48 -6.49 -6.25
C THR A 64 1.62 -5.76 -6.92
N CYS A 65 2.64 -6.51 -7.34
CA CYS A 65 3.67 -6.02 -8.24
C CYS A 65 3.23 -6.38 -9.66
N VAL A 66 3.20 -5.37 -10.51
CA VAL A 66 2.98 -5.50 -11.95
C VAL A 66 4.21 -4.96 -12.65
N ASP A 67 4.48 -5.47 -13.84
CA ASP A 67 5.49 -4.96 -14.77
C ASP A 67 5.03 -3.67 -15.45
N GLN A 68 3.72 -3.42 -15.47
CA GLN A 68 3.06 -2.34 -16.19
C GLN A 68 1.83 -1.89 -15.39
N ALA A 69 1.69 -0.58 -15.21
CA ALA A 69 0.57 0.05 -14.53
C ALA A 69 -0.14 1.05 -15.47
N LEU A 70 -1.48 1.03 -15.38
CA LEU A 70 -2.30 2.09 -15.93
C LEU A 70 -2.43 3.18 -14.88
N HIS A 71 -1.82 4.33 -15.17
CA HIS A 71 -1.92 5.52 -14.36
C HIS A 71 -3.06 6.39 -14.84
N LEU A 72 -3.91 6.81 -13.92
CA LEU A 72 -4.95 7.80 -14.18
C LEU A 72 -4.47 9.14 -13.63
N MET A 73 -4.31 10.12 -14.51
CA MET A 73 -3.80 11.44 -14.18
C MET A 73 -4.88 12.50 -14.41
N LEU A 74 -5.09 13.35 -13.41
CA LEU A 74 -5.96 14.53 -13.47
C LEU A 74 -5.16 15.76 -13.04
N ASP A 75 -5.09 16.78 -13.89
CA ASP A 75 -4.33 18.02 -13.63
C ASP A 75 -2.87 17.78 -13.18
N GLY A 76 -2.22 16.78 -13.79
CA GLY A 76 -0.83 16.41 -13.50
C GLY A 76 -0.62 15.62 -12.20
N ARG A 77 -1.70 15.20 -11.53
CA ARG A 77 -1.65 14.34 -10.33
C ARG A 77 -2.23 12.97 -10.63
N GLU A 78 -1.58 11.93 -10.10
CA GLU A 78 -2.11 10.58 -10.14
C GLU A 78 -3.30 10.45 -9.17
N ILE A 79 -4.38 9.82 -9.65
CA ILE A 79 -5.63 9.61 -8.91
C ILE A 79 -6.07 8.15 -9.05
N ASP A 80 -6.62 7.56 -8.00
CA ASP A 80 -7.08 6.16 -8.03
C ASP A 80 -8.46 6.02 -8.70
N SER A 81 -9.28 7.07 -8.63
CA SER A 81 -10.65 7.08 -9.16
C SER A 81 -11.12 8.48 -9.53
N LEU A 82 -12.02 8.56 -10.51
CA LEU A 82 -12.63 9.81 -10.96
C LEU A 82 -14.11 9.83 -10.54
N ASP A 83 -14.46 10.76 -9.67
CA ASP A 83 -15.85 11.05 -9.30
C ASP A 83 -16.28 12.39 -9.90
N PHE A 84 -17.34 12.36 -10.71
CA PHE A 84 -17.90 13.57 -11.32
C PHE A 84 -18.73 14.40 -10.32
N GLY A 85 -19.12 13.82 -9.18
CA GLY A 85 -20.02 14.38 -8.19
C GLY A 85 -21.47 14.41 -8.68
N SER A 86 -22.31 15.18 -8.00
CA SER A 86 -23.71 15.36 -8.40
C SER A 86 -23.82 16.30 -9.60
N LEU A 87 -24.43 15.81 -10.68
CA LEU A 87 -24.81 16.58 -11.87
C LEU A 87 -26.32 16.87 -11.83
N TYR A 88 -26.70 18.15 -11.95
CA TYR A 88 -28.10 18.55 -12.04
C TYR A 88 -28.66 18.33 -13.45
N HIS A 89 -29.98 18.15 -13.54
CA HIS A 89 -30.65 17.91 -14.82
C HIS A 89 -30.38 19.03 -15.84
N GLY A 90 -29.90 18.66 -17.03
CA GLY A 90 -29.58 19.59 -18.11
C GLY A 90 -28.18 20.21 -18.06
N GLN A 91 -27.33 19.85 -17.09
CA GLN A 91 -25.94 20.29 -17.05
C GLN A 91 -24.97 19.24 -17.60
N SER A 92 -23.92 19.70 -18.26
CA SER A 92 -22.79 18.88 -18.71
C SER A 92 -21.52 19.28 -17.97
N LYS A 93 -20.82 18.31 -17.39
CA LYS A 93 -19.47 18.49 -16.84
C LYS A 93 -18.51 17.68 -17.69
N VAL A 94 -17.53 18.36 -18.28
CA VAL A 94 -16.46 17.75 -19.06
C VAL A 94 -15.18 17.85 -18.25
N MET A 95 -14.49 16.72 -18.10
CA MET A 95 -13.18 16.66 -17.47
C MET A 95 -12.23 15.91 -18.39
N THR A 96 -11.02 16.42 -18.53
CA THR A 96 -9.96 15.74 -19.26
C THR A 96 -9.08 15.00 -18.27
N VAL A 97 -9.01 13.69 -18.43
CA VAL A 97 -8.07 12.83 -17.71
C VAL A 97 -7.08 12.25 -18.70
N HIS A 98 -5.84 12.07 -18.25
CA HIS A 98 -4.83 11.36 -19.02
C HIS A 98 -4.72 9.94 -18.47
N ILE A 99 -4.87 8.95 -19.34
CA ILE A 99 -4.56 7.56 -19.02
C ILE A 99 -3.18 7.30 -19.60
N MET A 100 -2.23 7.00 -18.74
CA MET A 100 -0.87 6.66 -19.11
C MET A 100 -0.62 5.19 -18.85
N ASN A 101 -0.05 4.50 -19.84
CA ASN A 101 0.47 3.15 -19.65
C ASN A 101 1.98 3.26 -19.65
N ASP A 102 2.63 2.86 -18.56
CA ASP A 102 4.09 2.78 -18.48
C ASP A 102 4.64 1.44 -19.00
N GLY A 103 3.76 0.53 -19.45
CA GLY A 103 4.13 -0.69 -20.13
C GLY A 103 4.76 -0.46 -21.52
N PRO A 104 5.46 -1.47 -22.07
CA PRO A 104 6.12 -1.35 -23.37
C PRO A 104 5.07 -1.00 -24.42
N THR A 105 5.34 0.04 -25.20
CA THR A 105 4.59 0.37 -26.40
C THR A 105 4.55 -0.89 -27.27
N ALA A 106 3.37 -1.50 -27.41
CA ALA A 106 3.17 -2.62 -28.30
C ALA A 106 3.44 -2.18 -29.74
N CYS A 107 4.69 -2.37 -30.18
CA CYS A 107 5.13 -2.34 -31.57
C CYS A 107 6.40 -3.20 -31.69
N SER A 108 6.21 -4.51 -31.90
CA SER A 108 7.02 -5.34 -32.79
C SER A 108 6.22 -6.57 -33.19
#